data_AF-A0A510E622-F1
#
_entry.id   AF-A0A510E622-F1
#
_cell.length_a   1.000
_cell.length_b   1.000
_cell.length_c   1.000
_cell.angle_alpha   90.00
_cell.angle_beta   90.00
_cell.angle_gamma   90.00
#
_symmetry.space_group_name_H-M   'P 1'
#
loop_
_entity.id
_entity.type
_entity.pdbx_description
1 polymer ?
#
loop_
_entity_poly.entity_id
_entity_poly.type
_entity_poly.pdbx_seq_one_letter_code
_entity_poly.pdbx_strand_id
1 'polypeptide(L)' 'MSLVSNDYTSVINFALTLLSLSPVVIALPAIFTGILVNNKKIMGKYTYGRKRSIIYFLTIEIILVRGIIGILSS' A
#
# COMPACT_ATOMS: atom_id res chain seq x y z
N MET A 1 -21.19 32.34 9.08
CA MET A 1 -21.24 31.14 8.21
C MET A 1 -19.83 30.68 7.83
N SER A 2 -18.87 30.68 8.76
CA SER A 2 -17.46 30.31 8.52
C SER A 2 -16.89 29.28 9.52
N LEU A 3 -17.64 28.93 10.58
CA LEU A 3 -17.21 27.91 11.55
C LEU A 3 -17.40 26.49 10.99
N VAL A 4 -18.52 26.22 10.30
CA VAL A 4 -18.82 24.89 9.72
C VAL A 4 -17.87 24.52 8.58
N SER A 5 -17.37 25.49 7.80
CA SER A 5 -16.47 25.23 6.67
C SER A 5 -15.06 24.80 7.11
N ASN A 6 -14.57 25.30 8.24
CA ASN A 6 -13.25 24.94 8.75
C ASN A 6 -13.22 23.50 9.30
N ASP A 7 -14.25 23.10 10.04
CA ASP A 7 -14.34 21.74 10.57
C ASP A 7 -14.47 20.69 9.46
N TYR A 8 -15.27 20.99 8.42
CA TYR A 8 -15.41 20.10 7.26
C TYR A 8 -14.09 19.95 6.48
N THR A 9 -13.36 21.06 6.30
CA THR A 9 -12.05 21.04 5.63
C THR A 9 -11.04 20.23 6.43
N SER A 10 -11.06 20.33 7.77
CA SER A 10 -10.20 19.54 8.65
C SER A 10 -10.49 18.03 8.55
N VAL A 11 -11.76 17.63 8.51
CA VAL A 11 -12.15 16.21 8.39
C VAL A 11 -11.75 15.65 7.03
N ILE A 12 -11.96 16.42 5.95
CA ILE A 12 -11.56 16.01 4.60
C ILE A 12 -10.05 15.88 4.50
N ASN A 13 -9.28 16.85 5.02
CA ASN A 13 -7.83 16.80 5.01
C ASN A 13 -7.31 15.60 5.82
N PHE A 14 -7.91 15.30 6.98
CA PHE A 14 -7.57 14.11 7.75
C PHE A 14 -7.85 12.81 6.98
N ALA A 15 -8.99 12.71 6.29
CA ALA A 15 -9.31 11.55 5.45
C ALA A 15 -8.32 11.42 4.28
N LEU A 16 -7.90 12.54 3.68
CA LEU A 16 -6.88 12.55 2.63
C LEU A 16 -5.50 12.12 3.16
N THR A 17 -5.11 12.54 4.36
CA THR A 17 -3.89 12.05 5.03
C THR A 17 -3.95 10.56 5.32
N LEU A 18 -5.08 10.04 5.83
CA LEU A 18 -5.24 8.60 6.03
C LEU A 18 -5.17 7.83 4.70
N LEU A 19 -5.77 8.39 3.64
CA LEU A 19 -5.74 7.79 2.32
C LEU A 19 -4.32 7.76 1.74
N SER A 20 -3.53 8.82 1.93
CA SER A 20 -2.13 8.87 1.47
C SER A 20 -1.21 7.92 2.25
N LEU A 21 -1.50 7.65 3.53
CA LEU A 21 -0.79 6.64 4.33
C LEU A 21 -1.18 5.19 3.98
N SER A 22 -2.36 4.96 3.41
CA SER A 22 -2.87 3.60 3.14
C SER A 22 -1.92 2.67 2.37
N PRO A 23 -1.15 3.12 1.34
CA PRO A 23 -0.27 2.24 0.60
C PRO A 23 0.93 1.78 1.44
N VAL A 24 1.39 2.62 2.37
CA VAL A 24 2.48 2.29 3.30
C VAL A 24 2.01 1.25 4.32
N VAL A 25 0.80 1.41 4.85
CA VAL A 25 0.21 0.46 5.80
C VAL A 25 -0.02 -0.92 5.16
N ILE A 26 -0.48 -0.95 3.90
CA ILE A 26 -0.77 -2.19 3.16
C ILE A 26 0.50 -2.89 2.66
N ALA A 27 1.61 -2.17 2.52
CA ALA A 27 2.87 -2.75 2.07
C ALA A 27 3.39 -3.86 2.98
N LEU A 28 3.24 -3.71 4.30
CA LEU A 28 3.73 -4.67 5.28
C LEU A 28 3.06 -6.07 5.14
N PRO A 29 1.72 -6.20 5.17
CA PRO A 29 1.06 -7.48 4.91
C PRO A 29 1.26 -7.98 3.48
N ALA A 30 1.42 -7.10 2.49
CA ALA A 30 1.72 -7.49 1.11
C ALA A 30 3.12 -8.14 1.00
N ILE A 31 4.13 -7.62 1.70
CA ILE A 31 5.47 -8.23 1.74
C ILE A 31 5.42 -9.62 2.37
N PHE A 32 4.71 -9.77 3.50
CA PHE A 32 4.53 -11.09 4.13
C PHE A 32 3.82 -12.08 3.21
N THR A 33 2.80 -11.62 2.50
CA THR A 33 2.09 -12.43 1.50
C THR A 33 3.04 -12.83 0.37
N GLY A 34 3.87 -11.91 -0.11
CA GLY A 34 4.93 -12.17 -1.10
C GLY A 34 5.91 -13.25 -0.66
N ILE A 35 6.40 -13.17 0.57
CA ILE A 35 7.30 -14.18 1.16
C ILE A 35 6.59 -15.53 1.24
N LEU A 36 5.32 -15.56 1.65
CA LEU A 36 4.53 -16.78 1.77
C LEU A 36 4.27 -17.44 0.42
N VAL A 37 3.87 -16.68 -0.60
CA VAL A 37 3.60 -17.22 -1.95
C VAL A 37 4.85 -17.70 -2.66
N ASN A 38 6.02 -17.18 -2.28
CA ASN A 38 7.32 -17.60 -2.79
C ASN A 38 7.90 -18.79 -2.02
N ASN A 39 7.31 -19.17 -0.88
CA ASN A 39 7.77 -20.28 -0.06
C ASN A 39 7.24 -21.63 -0.58
N LYS A 40 8.15 -22.44 -1.16
CA LYS A 40 7.82 -23.76 -1.69
C LYS A 40 7.36 -24.77 -0.64
N LYS A 41 7.78 -24.60 0.63
CA LYS A 41 7.36 -25.46 1.74
C LYS A 41 5.89 -25.22 2.13
N ILE A 42 5.41 -23.99 1.99
CA ILE A 42 4.03 -23.60 2.37
C ILE A 42 3.08 -23.78 1.17
N MET A 43 3.46 -23.26 -0.01
CA MET A 43 2.58 -23.25 -1.18
C MET A 43 2.69 -24.49 -2.09
N GLY A 44 3.74 -25.31 -1.93
CA GLY A 44 3.91 -26.56 -2.69
C GLY A 44 3.84 -26.36 -4.21
N LYS A 45 2.77 -26.87 -4.83
CA LYS A 45 2.52 -26.76 -6.29
C LYS A 45 1.99 -25.38 -6.74
N TYR A 46 1.53 -24.55 -5.79
CA TYR A 46 0.99 -23.22 -6.07
C TYR A 46 2.00 -22.09 -5.87
N THR A 47 3.26 -22.44 -5.55
CA THR A 47 4.33 -21.46 -5.37
C THR A 47 4.52 -20.63 -6.61
N TYR A 48 4.69 -19.32 -6.40
CA TYR A 48 4.91 -18.41 -7.51
C TYR A 48 6.23 -18.74 -8.18
N GLY A 49 6.17 -18.97 -9.50
CA GLY A 49 7.38 -19.06 -10.32
C GLY A 49 8.11 -17.72 -10.34
N ARG A 50 9.41 -17.75 -10.66
CA ARG A 50 10.31 -16.58 -10.64
C ARG A 50 9.73 -15.35 -11.36
N LYS A 51 9.12 -15.54 -12.54
CA LYS A 51 8.48 -14.46 -13.31
C LYS A 51 7.30 -13.82 -12.56
N ARG A 52 6.42 -14.64 -11.96
CA ARG A 52 5.25 -14.15 -11.20
C ARG A 52 5.66 -13.45 -9.92
N SER A 53 6.68 -13.97 -9.24
CA SER A 53 7.25 -13.36 -8.04
C SER A 53 7.84 -11.98 -8.33
N ILE A 54 8.61 -11.83 -9.42
CA ILE A 54 9.15 -10.53 -9.84
C ILE A 54 8.04 -9.52 -10.13
N ILE A 55 7.01 -9.91 -10.89
CA ILE A 55 5.87 -9.03 -11.21
C ILE A 55 5.13 -8.62 -9.92
N TYR A 56 4.95 -9.55 -8.98
CA TYR A 56 4.31 -9.29 -7.71
C TYR A 56 5.05 -8.23 -6.89
N PHE A 57 6.37 -8.40 -6.69
CA PHE A 57 7.15 -7.44 -5.93
C PHE A 57 7.28 -6.08 -6.64
N LEU A 58 7.40 -6.05 -7.98
CA LEU A 58 7.35 -4.80 -8.75
C LEU A 58 6.03 -4.05 -8.54
N THR A 59 4.92 -4.77 -8.47
CA THR A 59 3.60 -4.16 -8.24
C THR A 59 3.53 -3.52 -6.85
N ILE A 60 4.04 -4.21 -5.82
CA ILE A 60 4.14 -3.67 -4.47
C ILE A 60 5.04 -2.43 -4.44
N GLU A 61 6.18 -2.47 -5.13
CA GLU A 61 7.13 -1.36 -5.18
C GLU A 61 6.51 -0.11 -5.82
N ILE A 62 5.78 -0.27 -6.94
CA ILE A 62 5.06 0.85 -7.59
C ILE A 62 4.01 1.46 -6.65
N ILE A 63 3.25 0.62 -5.93
CA ILE A 63 2.24 1.08 -4.97
C ILE A 63 2.89 1.85 -3.82
N LEU A 64 4.02 1.34 -3.29
CA LEU A 64 4.79 2.00 -2.25
C LEU A 64 5.34 3.35 -2.70
N VAL A 65 5.99 3.41 -3.87
CA VAL A 65 6.54 4.66 -4.42
C VAL A 65 5.43 5.69 -4.59
N ARG A 66 4.27 5.30 -5.13
CA ARG A 66 3.11 6.19 -5.26
C ARG A 66 2.58 6.68 -3.91
N GLY A 67 2.51 5.80 -2.92
CA GLY A 67 2.11 6.18 -1.56
C GLY A 67 3.08 7.17 -0.93
N ILE A 68 4.38 6.90 -1.01
CA ILE A 68 5.43 7.78 -0.46
C ILE A 68 5.39 9.15 -1.13
N ILE A 69 5.28 9.21 -2.47
CA ILE A 69 5.13 10.48 -3.19
C ILE A 69 3.88 11.22 -2.71
N GLY A 70 2.75 10.53 -2.56
CA GLY A 70 1.50 11.13 -2.08
C GLY A 70 1.60 11.70 -0.65
N ILE A 71 2.41 11.10 0.22
CA ILE A 71 2.69 11.63 1.56
C ILE A 71 3.63 12.83 1.48
N LEU A 72 4.68 12.79 0.64
CA LEU A 72 5.62 13.90 0.50
C LEU A 72 5.04 15.14 -0.20
N SER A 73 4.01 14.96 -1.04
CA SER A 73 3.36 16.05 -1.78
C SER A 73 2.10 16.61 -1.12
N SER A 74 1.64 16.01 -0.02
CA SER A 74 0.44 16.39 0.73
C SER A 74 0.77 17.18 1.99
#